data_AF-A0A0C9YSV8-F1
#
_entry.id   AF-A0A0C9YSV8-F1
#
_cell.length_a   1.000
_cell.length_b   1.000
_cell.length_c   1.000
_cell.angle_alpha   90.00
_cell.angle_beta   90.00
_cell.angle_gamma   90.00
#
_symmetry.space_group_name_H-M   'P 1'
#
loop_
_entity.id
_entity.type
_entity.pdbx_description
1 polymer ?
#
loop_
_entity_poly.entity_id
_entity_poly.type
_entity_poly.pdbx_seq_one_letter_code
_entity_poly.pdbx_strand_id
1 'polypeptide(L)'
;MAYAGGAGLNTTKVCLDGTRTEILKDITDWIASRDVNVPRILWLHSQAGRGKLAIAHTIGSWIQDMGAPGACFCFARDRQSERWEEKILSTIARDLADRVPAFRRAL
;
A
#
# COMPACT_ATOMS: atom_id res chain seq x y z
N MET A 1 12.95 10.21 13.21
CA MET A 1 12.04 10.57 12.09
C MET A 1 10.59 10.48 12.54
N ALA A 2 9.70 11.33 12.03
CA ALA A 2 8.25 11.25 12.30
C ALA A 2 7.61 10.03 11.61
N TYR A 3 6.77 9.27 12.31
CA TYR A 3 6.07 8.07 11.82
C TYR A 3 4.57 8.26 12.01
N ALA A 4 3.77 7.84 11.04
CA ALA A 4 2.32 7.75 11.21
C ALA A 4 1.94 6.36 11.74
N GLY A 5 1.93 6.20 13.06
CA GLY A 5 1.58 4.93 13.71
C GLY A 5 0.14 4.52 13.38
N GLY A 6 -0.03 3.36 12.74
CA GLY A 6 -1.34 2.85 12.33
C GLY A 6 -1.82 3.30 10.95
N ALA A 7 -1.01 4.05 10.19
CA ALA A 7 -1.28 4.40 8.80
C ALA A 7 -0.95 3.26 7.80
N GLY A 8 -0.61 2.07 8.29
CA GLY A 8 -0.10 0.96 7.48
C GLY A 8 -1.17 -0.02 6.98
N LEU A 9 -0.70 -1.19 6.54
CA LEU A 9 -1.57 -2.30 6.16
C LEU A 9 -2.48 -2.69 7.32
N ASN A 10 -3.75 -2.92 7.02
CA ASN A 10 -4.68 -3.57 7.93
C ASN A 10 -5.28 -4.83 7.28
N THR A 11 -4.84 -6.00 7.75
CA THR A 11 -5.27 -7.31 7.22
C THR A 11 -6.71 -7.64 7.56
N THR A 12 -7.35 -6.97 8.52
CA THR A 12 -8.79 -7.17 8.82
C THR A 12 -9.70 -6.39 7.86
N LYS A 13 -9.14 -5.51 7.03
CA LYS A 13 -9.86 -4.68 6.07
C LYS A 13 -9.67 -5.13 4.62
N VAL A 14 -9.20 -6.36 4.39
CA VAL A 14 -9.05 -6.94 3.05
C VAL A 14 -10.41 -7.21 2.40
N CYS A 15 -10.40 -7.47 1.10
CA CYS A 15 -11.57 -7.96 0.38
C CYS A 15 -12.01 -9.31 0.95
N LEU A 16 -13.31 -9.56 0.92
CA LEU A 16 -13.83 -10.88 1.24
C LEU A 16 -13.37 -11.89 0.18
N ASP A 17 -13.11 -13.12 0.61
CA ASP A 17 -12.65 -14.19 -0.26
C ASP A 17 -13.59 -14.38 -1.46
N GLY A 18 -13.01 -14.56 -2.64
CA GLY A 18 -13.76 -14.72 -3.89
C GLY A 18 -14.41 -13.44 -4.43
N THR A 19 -14.24 -12.29 -3.78
CA THR A 19 -14.75 -11.01 -4.29
C THR A 19 -13.66 -10.20 -4.99
N ARG A 20 -14.07 -9.36 -5.97
CA ARG A 20 -13.16 -8.43 -6.67
C ARG A 20 -11.94 -9.11 -7.31
N THR A 21 -12.07 -10.38 -7.66
CA THR A 21 -11.02 -11.23 -8.23
C THR A 21 -10.44 -10.66 -9.51
N GLU A 22 -11.27 -10.16 -10.42
CA GLU A 22 -10.84 -9.57 -11.69
C GLU A 22 -9.90 -8.38 -11.47
N ILE A 23 -10.34 -7.37 -10.70
CA ILE A 23 -9.53 -6.19 -10.45
C ILE A 23 -8.29 -6.47 -9.60
N LEU A 24 -8.37 -7.41 -8.67
CA LEU A 24 -7.20 -7.85 -7.91
C LEU A 24 -6.18 -8.48 -8.85
N LYS A 25 -6.62 -9.37 -9.75
CA LYS A 25 -5.78 -10.00 -10.75
C LYS A 25 -5.14 -8.96 -11.69
N ASP A 26 -5.91 -8.01 -12.18
CA ASP A 26 -5.40 -6.95 -13.07
C ASP A 26 -4.29 -6.14 -12.38
N ILE A 27 -4.47 -5.81 -11.10
CA ILE A 27 -3.47 -5.07 -10.32
C ILE A 27 -2.24 -5.95 -10.06
N THR A 28 -2.40 -7.23 -9.71
CA THR A 28 -1.25 -8.12 -9.49
C THR A 28 -0.46 -8.37 -10.77
N ASP A 29 -1.14 -8.53 -11.92
CA ASP A 29 -0.54 -8.68 -13.23
C ASP A 29 0.22 -7.41 -13.63
N TRP A 30 -0.36 -6.23 -13.34
CA TRP A 30 0.30 -4.93 -13.52
C TRP A 30 1.57 -4.80 -12.66
N ILE A 31 1.52 -5.20 -11.38
CA ILE A 31 2.69 -5.18 -10.47
C ILE A 31 3.79 -6.12 -10.96
N ALA A 32 3.41 -7.31 -11.44
CA ALA A 32 4.35 -8.35 -11.86
C ALA A 32 4.97 -8.08 -13.24
N SER A 33 4.43 -7.13 -14.01
CA SER A 33 4.92 -6.85 -15.35
C SER A 33 6.34 -6.26 -15.35
N ARG A 34 7.18 -6.81 -16.24
CA ARG A 34 8.58 -6.38 -16.46
C ARG A 34 8.74 -5.45 -17.65
N ASP A 35 7.66 -5.17 -18.38
CA ASP A 35 7.71 -4.29 -19.55
C ASP A 35 8.03 -2.85 -19.10
N VAL A 36 8.99 -2.24 -19.80
CA VAL A 36 9.45 -0.87 -19.55
C VAL A 36 8.35 0.16 -19.82
N ASN A 37 7.41 -0.16 -20.69
CA ASN A 37 6.31 0.72 -21.10
C ASN A 37 5.12 0.69 -20.14
N VAL A 38 5.12 -0.18 -19.14
CA VAL A 38 4.02 -0.27 -18.18
C VAL A 38 4.02 0.97 -17.27
N PRO A 39 2.86 1.62 -17.07
CA PRO A 39 2.74 2.76 -16.17
C PRO A 39 3.22 2.40 -14.76
N ARG A 40 3.91 3.32 -14.08
CA ARG A 40 4.40 3.12 -12.69
C ARG A 40 3.42 3.59 -11.61
N ILE A 41 2.32 4.22 -12.03
CA ILE A 41 1.26 4.70 -11.15
C ILE A 41 -0.06 4.10 -11.62
N LEU A 42 -0.73 3.36 -10.73
CA LEU A 42 -2.08 2.88 -10.94
C LEU A 42 -3.06 3.73 -10.12
N TRP A 43 -4.06 4.30 -10.80
CA TRP A 43 -5.08 5.12 -10.16
C TRP A 43 -6.40 4.38 -10.06
N LEU A 44 -6.72 3.90 -8.86
CA LEU A 44 -7.98 3.19 -8.59
C LEU A 44 -9.11 4.18 -8.23
N HIS A 45 -9.98 4.48 -9.20
CA HIS A 45 -11.15 5.33 -8.98
C HIS A 45 -12.47 4.54 -8.99
N SER A 46 -13.43 5.02 -8.19
CA SER A 46 -14.76 4.46 -7.98
C SER A 46 -15.56 5.41 -7.09
N GLN A 47 -16.87 5.20 -7.03
CA GLN A 47 -17.73 5.89 -6.06
C GLN A 47 -17.33 5.55 -4.62
N ALA A 48 -17.60 6.46 -3.69
CA ALA A 48 -17.44 6.22 -2.26
C ALA A 48 -18.18 4.95 -1.81
N GLY A 49 -17.62 4.24 -0.83
CA GLY A 49 -18.22 3.01 -0.29
C GLY A 49 -18.03 1.75 -1.13
N ARG A 50 -17.40 1.81 -2.31
CA ARG A 50 -17.23 0.63 -3.19
C ARG A 50 -16.00 -0.25 -2.88
N GLY A 51 -15.37 -0.06 -1.71
CA GLY A 51 -14.32 -0.95 -1.22
C GLY A 51 -12.92 -0.72 -1.79
N LYS A 52 -12.59 0.47 -2.31
CA LYS A 52 -11.22 0.76 -2.80
C LYS A 52 -10.14 0.49 -1.76
N LEU A 53 -10.40 0.90 -0.52
CA LEU A 53 -9.47 0.70 0.58
C LEU A 53 -9.26 -0.79 0.86
N ALA A 54 -10.30 -1.60 0.71
CA ALA A 54 -10.20 -3.04 0.85
C ALA A 54 -9.35 -3.68 -0.25
N ILE A 55 -9.47 -3.20 -1.50
CA ILE A 55 -8.59 -3.61 -2.60
C ILE A 55 -7.14 -3.26 -2.26
N ALA A 56 -6.88 -2.02 -1.82
CA ALA A 56 -5.53 -1.59 -1.46
C ALA A 56 -4.92 -2.43 -0.32
N HIS A 57 -5.70 -2.75 0.71
CA HIS A 57 -5.25 -3.65 1.77
C HIS A 57 -5.05 -5.09 1.28
N THR A 58 -5.89 -5.60 0.38
CA THR A 58 -5.71 -6.95 -0.19
C THR A 58 -4.41 -7.05 -0.97
N ILE A 59 -4.14 -6.07 -1.84
CA ILE A 59 -2.88 -6.00 -2.60
C ILE A 59 -1.68 -5.82 -1.66
N GLY A 60 -1.80 -4.96 -0.65
CA GLY A 60 -0.74 -4.77 0.34
C GLY A 60 -0.44 -6.02 1.18
N SER A 61 -1.46 -6.86 1.45
CA SER A 61 -1.28 -8.17 2.09
C SER A 61 -0.56 -9.12 1.15
N TRP A 62 -1.03 -9.24 -0.10
CA TRP A 62 -0.43 -10.09 -1.11
C TRP A 62 1.05 -9.77 -1.37
N ILE A 63 1.43 -8.49 -1.46
CA ILE A 63 2.85 -8.06 -1.59
C ILE A 63 3.66 -8.52 -0.37
N GLN A 64 3.09 -8.42 0.83
CA GLN A 64 3.72 -8.87 2.07
C GLN A 64 3.93 -10.37 2.10
N ASP A 65 2.92 -11.13 1.68
CA ASP A 65 2.97 -12.60 1.64
C ASP A 65 4.01 -13.10 0.63
N MET A 66 4.22 -12.36 -0.47
CA MET A 66 5.30 -12.64 -1.43
C MET A 66 6.69 -12.24 -0.93
N GLY A 67 6.81 -11.59 0.23
CA GLY A 67 8.08 -11.05 0.73
C GLY A 67 8.65 -9.92 -0.14
N ALA A 68 7.83 -9.30 -0.98
CA ALA A 68 8.27 -8.22 -1.86
C ALA A 68 8.46 -6.92 -1.07
N PRO A 69 9.53 -6.15 -1.35
CA PRO A 69 9.76 -4.89 -0.67
C PRO A 69 8.70 -3.86 -1.06
N GLY A 70 8.05 -3.28 -0.06
CA GLY A 70 6.99 -2.30 -0.26
C GLY A 70 6.58 -1.62 1.05
N ALA A 71 5.85 -0.52 0.91
CA ALA A 71 5.23 0.22 2.00
C ALA A 71 3.76 0.47 1.68
N CYS A 72 2.93 0.60 2.70
CA CYS A 72 1.52 0.93 2.56
C CYS A 72 1.22 2.14 3.44
N PHE A 73 0.59 3.16 2.88
CA PHE A 73 0.18 4.35 3.62
C PHE A 73 -1.30 4.64 3.36
N CYS A 74 -2.09 4.72 4.43
CA CYS A 74 -3.52 4.96 4.39
C CYS A 74 -3.84 6.20 5.23
N PHE A 75 -4.60 7.13 4.64
CA PHE A 75 -5.09 8.30 5.36
C PHE A 75 -6.34 7.95 6.17
N ALA A 76 -6.40 8.46 7.39
CA ALA A 76 -7.53 8.32 8.29
C ALA A 76 -8.05 9.72 8.67
N ARG A 77 -9.31 10.03 8.34
CA ARG A 77 -9.89 11.37 8.57
C ARG A 77 -10.01 11.72 10.04
N ASP A 78 -10.23 10.72 10.88
CA ASP A 78 -10.29 10.83 12.34
C ASP A 78 -8.94 11.15 12.99
N ARG A 79 -7.84 11.06 12.23
CA ARG A 79 -6.47 11.36 12.71
C ARG A 79 -5.84 12.57 12.04
N GLN A 80 -6.66 13.48 11.52
CA GLN A 80 -6.18 14.70 10.87
C GLN A 80 -5.33 15.59 11.80
N SER A 81 -5.59 15.58 13.10
CA SER A 81 -4.78 16.29 14.11
C SER A 81 -3.33 15.80 14.18
N GLU A 82 -3.06 14.57 13.74
CA GLU A 82 -1.73 13.97 13.76
C GLU A 82 -0.88 14.37 12.53
N ARG A 83 -1.41 15.18 11.61
CA ARG A 83 -0.74 15.68 10.39
C ARG A 83 -0.04 14.57 9.59
N TRP A 84 -0.77 13.51 9.31
CA TRP A 84 -0.26 12.32 8.61
C TRP A 84 0.27 12.64 7.21
N GLU A 85 -0.30 13.65 6.56
CA GLU A 85 0.13 14.19 5.27
C GLU A 85 1.60 14.65 5.27
N GLU A 86 2.10 15.21 6.38
CA GLU A 86 3.50 15.62 6.51
C GLU A 86 4.44 14.42 6.73
N LYS A 87 3.88 13.24 7.05
CA LYS A 87 4.62 12.03 7.47
C LYS A 87 4.62 10.92 6.42
N ILE A 88 4.01 11.12 5.26
CA ILE A 88 3.89 10.09 4.20
C ILE A 88 5.28 9.57 3.82
N LEU A 89 6.17 10.47 3.41
CA LEU A 89 7.49 10.09 2.90
C LEU A 89 8.38 9.49 3.99
N SER A 90 8.35 10.02 5.21
CA SER A 90 9.13 9.50 6.33
C SER A 90 8.61 8.16 6.85
N THR A 91 7.31 7.87 6.67
CA THR A 91 6.69 6.58 6.98
C THR A 91 7.11 5.55 5.93
N ILE A 92 6.97 5.88 4.64
CA ILE A 92 7.40 5.02 3.53
C ILE A 92 8.90 4.71 3.61
N ALA A 93 9.75 5.72 3.83
CA ALA A 93 11.20 5.53 3.91
C ALA A 93 11.59 4.58 5.05
N ARG A 94 10.94 4.70 6.21
CA ARG A 94 11.18 3.82 7.34
C ARG A 94 10.67 2.40 7.09
N ASP A 95 9.45 2.25 6.60
CA ASP A 95 8.89 0.92 6.29
C ASP A 95 9.77 0.18 5.27
N LEU A 96 10.31 0.89 4.28
CA LEU A 96 11.27 0.36 3.31
C LEU A 96 12.61 0.00 3.95
N ALA A 97 13.17 0.86 4.81
CA ALA A 97 14.40 0.57 5.54
C ALA A 97 14.26 -0.62 6.48
N ASP A 98 13.08 -0.83 7.06
CA ASP A 98 12.85 -1.96 7.95
C ASP A 98 12.80 -3.30 7.22
N ARG A 99 12.41 -3.28 5.94
CA ARG A 99 12.25 -4.47 5.10
C ARG A 99 13.46 -4.75 4.21
N VAL A 100 14.22 -3.72 3.83
CA VAL A 100 15.34 -3.81 2.90
C VAL A 100 16.60 -3.26 3.55
N PRO A 101 17.57 -4.14 3.92
CA PRO A 101 18.80 -3.71 4.56
C PRO A 101 19.60 -2.66 3.77
N ALA A 102 19.52 -2.69 2.43
CA ALA A 102 20.16 -1.70 1.58
C ALA A 102 19.60 -0.29 1.81
N PHE A 103 18.29 -0.14 2.00
CA PHE A 103 17.68 1.16 2.32
C PHE A 103 18.04 1.62 3.73
N ARG A 104 18.10 0.71 4.71
CA ARG A 104 18.55 1.06 6.06
C ARG A 104 19.97 1.62 6.10
N ARG A 105 20.88 1.10 5.27
CA ARG A 105 22.27 1.58 5.19
C ARG A 105 22.41 2.96 4.54
N ALA A 106 21.40 3.39 3.78
CA ALA A 106 21.39 4.68 3.09
C ALA A 106 20.68 5.80 3.88
N LEU A 107 20.10 5.47 5.04
CA LEU A 107 19.50 6.41 6.00
C LEU A 107 20.49 6.76 7.10
#